data_AF-A0A232LNI0-F1
#
_entry.id   AF-A0A232LNI0-F1
#
_cell.length_a   1.000
_cell.length_b   1.000
_cell.length_c   1.000
_cell.angle_alpha   90.00
_cell.angle_beta   90.00
_cell.angle_gamma   90.00
#
_symmetry.space_group_name_H-M   'P 1'
#
loop_
_entity.id
_entity.type
_entity.pdbx_description
1 polymer ?
#
loop_
_entity_poly.entity_id
_entity_poly.type
_entity_poly.pdbx_seq_one_letter_code
_entity_poly.pdbx_strand_id
1 'polypeptide(L)'
;MSTVPYFELSWAILSTIGMLNVFFGIMVVSITMISPISLVPIVVSAAGAVANGLCYYAYYASYPKVPTAVASAFADALWLVQEAGMSFYSYLILVHILQRRQRLIFVGLFWTIIAALVTIRAVILATRVRLNISNRQDLQPFIDHLHVGYFTMIALIECLSAFFLLQKLAAARQQSLEAAAKPGLFQYLMRSTEIRLSVLALVGISRAITYSFQDTSQSATGVAGQIDRFVYTLECVFPVMML
;
A
#
# COMPACT_ATOMS: atom_id res chain seq x y z
N MET A 1 -4.16 15.43 29.27
CA MET A 1 -4.08 15.88 27.86
C MET A 1 -5.47 15.77 27.27
N SER A 2 -5.98 16.85 26.68
CA SER A 2 -7.23 16.80 25.91
C SER A 2 -6.99 15.94 24.67
N THR A 3 -7.80 14.90 24.47
CA THR A 3 -7.78 14.09 23.25
C THR A 3 -8.24 14.95 22.09
N VAL A 4 -7.42 15.06 21.04
CA VAL A 4 -7.83 15.73 19.80
C VAL A 4 -8.96 14.92 19.17
N PRO A 5 -10.10 15.52 18.80
CA PRO A 5 -11.20 14.77 18.19
C PRO A 5 -10.77 14.03 16.92
N TYR A 6 -11.26 12.80 16.73
CA TYR A 6 -10.88 11.94 15.61
C TYR A 6 -11.04 12.61 14.24
N PHE A 7 -12.19 13.25 13.99
CA PHE A 7 -12.50 13.89 12.71
C PHE A 7 -11.69 15.16 12.40
N GLU A 8 -11.00 15.71 13.40
CA GLU A 8 -10.06 16.84 13.19
C GLU A 8 -8.68 16.36 12.73
N LEU A 9 -8.45 15.05 12.67
CA LEU A 9 -7.19 14.44 12.25
C LEU A 9 -7.28 13.82 10.86
N SER A 10 -6.16 13.83 10.14
CA SER A 10 -6.01 13.16 8.84
C SER A 10 -6.33 11.66 8.89
N TRP A 11 -6.17 11.02 10.05
CA TRP A 11 -6.54 9.62 10.29
C TRP A 11 -8.01 9.32 9.96
N ALA A 12 -8.92 10.21 10.34
CA ALA A 12 -10.34 10.05 10.04
C ALA A 12 -10.64 10.18 8.54
N ILE A 13 -9.97 11.10 7.86
CA ILE A 13 -10.10 11.29 6.42
C ILE A 13 -9.65 10.01 5.69
N LEU A 14 -8.46 9.49 6.03
CA LEU A 14 -7.92 8.27 5.46
C LEU A 14 -8.81 7.05 5.72
N SER A 15 -9.34 6.93 6.94
CA SER A 15 -10.31 5.89 7.29
C SER A 15 -11.60 6.00 6.48
N THR A 16 -12.07 7.22 6.24
CA THR A 16 -13.29 7.49 5.46
C THR A 16 -13.08 7.14 3.99
N ILE A 17 -11.92 7.48 3.41
CA ILE A 17 -11.54 7.09 2.04
C ILE A 17 -11.54 5.56 1.90
N GLY A 18 -10.87 4.85 2.82
CA GLY A 18 -10.85 3.38 2.80
C GLY A 18 -12.27 2.77 2.88
N MET A 19 -13.12 3.31 3.75
CA MET A 19 -14.51 2.86 3.86
C MET A 19 -15.34 3.15 2.60
N LEU A 20 -15.16 4.33 1.99
CA LEU A 20 -15.81 4.69 0.73
C LEU A 20 -15.43 3.73 -0.40
N ASN A 21 -14.13 3.40 -0.52
CA ASN A 21 -13.65 2.46 -1.53
C ASN A 21 -14.23 1.04 -1.34
N VAL A 22 -14.44 0.61 -0.10
CA VAL A 22 -15.14 -0.66 0.19
C VAL A 22 -16.57 -0.62 -0.36
N PHE A 23 -17.31 0.46 -0.12
CA PHE A 23 -18.68 0.59 -0.65
C PHE A 23 -18.71 0.65 -2.18
N PHE A 24 -17.79 1.38 -2.81
CA PHE A 24 -17.65 1.38 -4.27
C PHE A 24 -17.33 -0.01 -4.79
N GLY A 25 -16.43 -0.74 -4.15
CA GLY A 25 -16.09 -2.10 -4.56
C GLY A 25 -17.25 -3.08 -4.40
N ILE A 26 -18.03 -2.99 -3.32
CA ILE A 26 -19.26 -3.77 -3.13
C ILE A 26 -20.27 -3.43 -4.23
N MET A 27 -20.43 -2.15 -4.57
CA MET A 27 -21.32 -1.71 -5.65
C MET A 27 -20.89 -2.30 -7.00
N VAL A 28 -19.60 -2.22 -7.35
CA VAL A 28 -19.06 -2.80 -8.60
C VAL A 28 -19.24 -4.31 -8.61
N VAL A 29 -18.93 -5.01 -7.51
CA VAL A 29 -19.10 -6.46 -7.38
C VAL A 29 -20.56 -6.89 -7.43
N SER A 30 -21.50 -6.03 -7.02
CA SER A 30 -22.94 -6.33 -7.12
C SER A 30 -23.45 -6.27 -8.57
N ILE A 31 -22.80 -5.47 -9.41
CA ILE A 31 -23.12 -5.35 -10.85
C ILE A 31 -22.33 -6.38 -11.67
N THR A 32 -21.12 -6.72 -11.22
CA THR A 32 -20.20 -7.64 -11.88
C THR A 32 -20.20 -9.01 -11.18
N MET A 33 -19.27 -9.90 -11.54
CA MET A 33 -19.04 -11.17 -10.83
C MET A 33 -17.88 -11.01 -9.86
N ILE A 34 -17.96 -11.67 -8.70
CA ILE A 34 -16.85 -11.74 -7.74
C ILE A 34 -15.65 -12.39 -8.44
N SER A 35 -14.53 -11.69 -8.45
CA SER A 35 -13.25 -12.21 -8.95
C SER A 35 -12.14 -11.90 -7.94
N PRO A 36 -11.05 -12.68 -7.91
CA PRO A 36 -9.91 -12.37 -7.05
C PRO A 36 -9.35 -10.95 -7.28
N ILE A 37 -9.42 -10.44 -8.51
CA ILE A 37 -8.92 -9.11 -8.88
C ILE A 37 -9.81 -8.01 -8.28
N SER A 38 -11.14 -8.17 -8.31
CA SER A 38 -12.06 -7.20 -7.73
C SER A 38 -12.07 -7.20 -6.19
N LEU A 39 -11.62 -8.30 -5.56
CA LEU A 39 -11.48 -8.37 -4.10
C LEU A 39 -10.26 -7.62 -3.56
N VAL A 40 -9.16 -7.50 -4.32
CA VAL A 40 -7.94 -6.80 -3.87
C VAL A 40 -8.23 -5.37 -3.39
N PRO A 41 -8.84 -4.47 -4.20
CA PRO A 41 -9.09 -3.10 -3.77
C PRO A 41 -10.05 -3.02 -2.56
N ILE A 42 -10.99 -3.96 -2.43
CA ILE A 42 -11.91 -4.03 -1.29
C ILE A 42 -11.16 -4.38 0.00
N VAL A 43 -10.37 -5.46 -0.03
CA VAL A 43 -9.64 -5.95 1.14
C VAL A 43 -8.58 -4.94 1.60
N VAL A 44 -7.81 -4.39 0.66
CA VAL A 44 -6.80 -3.35 0.92
C VAL A 44 -7.45 -2.11 1.55
N SER A 45 -8.59 -1.68 1.02
CA SER A 45 -9.28 -0.48 1.53
C SER A 45 -9.91 -0.72 2.91
N ALA A 46 -10.48 -1.90 3.15
CA ALA A 46 -10.99 -2.29 4.46
C ALA A 46 -9.87 -2.34 5.51
N ALA A 47 -8.73 -2.95 5.16
CA ALA A 47 -7.57 -3.00 6.02
C ALA A 47 -7.05 -1.59 6.34
N GLY A 48 -6.95 -0.72 5.33
CA GLY A 48 -6.58 0.69 5.52
C GLY A 48 -7.54 1.43 6.43
N ALA A 49 -8.85 1.27 6.25
CA ALA A 49 -9.85 1.93 7.07
C ALA A 49 -9.70 1.57 8.56
N VAL A 50 -9.57 0.28 8.86
CA VAL A 50 -9.41 -0.21 10.23
C VAL A 50 -8.04 0.18 10.80
N ALA A 51 -6.95 0.09 10.03
CA ALA A 51 -5.61 0.49 10.47
C ALA A 51 -5.59 1.95 10.91
N ASN A 52 -6.17 2.85 10.11
CA ASN A 52 -6.20 4.29 10.40
C ASN A 52 -6.99 4.60 11.69
N GLY A 53 -8.13 3.94 11.91
CA GLY A 53 -8.90 4.07 13.16
C GLY A 53 -8.14 3.55 14.39
N LEU A 54 -7.45 2.41 14.27
CA LEU A 54 -6.62 1.85 15.33
C LEU A 54 -5.39 2.72 15.64
N CYS A 55 -4.87 3.46 14.67
CA CYS A 55 -3.77 4.40 14.88
C CYS A 55 -4.18 5.62 15.67
N TYR A 56 -5.37 6.15 15.41
CA TYR A 56 -5.94 7.17 16.28
C TYR A 56 -6.06 6.67 17.72
N TYR A 57 -6.60 5.45 17.89
CA TYR A 57 -6.72 4.83 19.21
C TYR A 57 -5.37 4.68 19.91
N ALA A 58 -4.33 4.26 19.18
CA ALA A 58 -3.02 3.97 19.75
C ALA A 58 -2.19 5.21 20.08
N TYR A 59 -2.28 6.28 19.28
CA TYR A 59 -1.33 7.40 19.36
C TYR A 59 -1.95 8.74 19.78
N TYR A 60 -3.27 8.91 19.67
CA TYR A 60 -3.94 10.20 19.91
C TYR A 60 -4.97 10.16 21.04
N ALA A 61 -5.37 8.96 21.46
CA ALA A 61 -6.28 8.77 22.57
C ALA A 61 -5.55 8.25 23.83
N SER A 62 -6.04 8.64 25.00
CA SER A 62 -5.45 8.24 26.29
C SER A 62 -6.13 6.97 26.81
N TYR A 63 -5.59 5.81 26.43
CA TYR A 63 -6.07 4.49 26.87
C TYR A 63 -4.99 3.71 27.65
N PRO A 64 -5.38 2.64 28.38
CA PRO A 64 -4.41 1.80 29.10
C PRO A 64 -3.38 1.16 28.15
N LYS A 65 -2.16 0.95 28.66
CA LYS A 65 -0.98 0.53 27.86
C LYS A 65 -1.18 -0.75 27.04
N VAL A 66 -1.88 -1.75 27.60
CA VAL A 66 -2.07 -3.06 26.95
C VAL A 66 -3.01 -2.95 25.74
N PRO A 67 -4.24 -2.41 25.85
CA PRO A 67 -5.09 -2.09 24.70
C PRO A 67 -4.39 -1.27 23.62
N THR A 68 -3.61 -0.25 24.02
CA THR A 68 -2.84 0.58 23.08
C THR A 68 -1.79 -0.22 22.31
N ALA A 69 -1.04 -1.09 23.00
CA ALA A 69 -0.06 -1.95 22.35
C ALA A 69 -0.71 -2.95 21.39
N VAL A 70 -1.86 -3.53 21.76
CA VAL A 70 -2.64 -4.43 20.89
C VAL A 70 -3.17 -3.68 19.67
N ALA A 71 -3.77 -2.50 19.86
CA ALA A 71 -4.29 -1.69 18.76
C ALA A 71 -3.18 -1.27 17.77
N SER A 72 -2.03 -0.84 18.28
CA SER A 72 -0.84 -0.54 17.47
C SER A 72 -0.39 -1.77 16.68
N ALA A 73 -0.41 -2.96 17.29
CA ALA A 73 0.00 -4.18 16.63
C ALA A 73 -0.91 -4.59 15.47
N PHE A 74 -2.23 -4.52 15.69
CA PHE A 74 -3.21 -4.77 14.63
C PHE A 74 -3.14 -3.72 13.53
N ALA A 75 -2.92 -2.45 13.89
CA ALA A 75 -2.77 -1.39 12.90
C ALA A 75 -1.58 -1.63 11.96
N ASP A 76 -0.42 -2.01 12.51
CA ASP A 76 0.77 -2.31 11.71
C ASP A 76 0.57 -3.52 10.78
N ALA A 77 -0.14 -4.56 11.24
CA ALA A 77 -0.49 -5.71 10.41
C ALA A 77 -1.44 -5.32 9.26
N LEU A 78 -2.44 -4.49 9.54
CA LEU A 78 -3.42 -4.04 8.55
C LEU A 78 -2.83 -3.02 7.56
N TRP A 79 -1.86 -2.20 7.96
CA TRP A 79 -1.09 -1.38 7.01
C TRP A 79 -0.26 -2.21 6.06
N LEU A 80 0.36 -3.29 6.54
CA LEU A 80 1.06 -4.21 5.63
C LEU A 80 0.09 -4.75 4.57
N VAL A 81 -1.13 -5.12 4.96
CA VAL A 81 -2.17 -5.55 4.01
C VAL A 81 -2.55 -4.40 3.07
N GLN A 82 -2.73 -3.18 3.56
CA GLN A 82 -3.13 -2.06 2.72
C GLN A 82 -2.03 -1.64 1.73
N GLU A 83 -0.79 -1.50 2.17
CA GLU A 83 0.30 -0.97 1.35
C GLU A 83 0.87 -2.04 0.40
N ALA A 84 1.24 -3.22 0.92
CA ALA A 84 1.78 -4.29 0.09
C ALA A 84 0.68 -5.07 -0.67
N GLY A 85 -0.57 -5.01 -0.20
CA GLY A 85 -1.69 -5.68 -0.85
C GLY A 85 -2.04 -5.11 -2.22
N MET A 86 -1.76 -3.83 -2.48
CA MET A 86 -2.01 -3.23 -3.79
C MET A 86 -1.20 -3.91 -4.91
N SER A 87 0.02 -4.34 -4.62
CA SER A 87 0.89 -5.06 -5.56
C SER A 87 0.30 -6.41 -6.00
N PHE A 88 -0.60 -6.99 -5.19
CA PHE A 88 -1.27 -8.25 -5.55
C PHE A 88 -2.24 -8.08 -6.73
N TYR A 89 -2.76 -6.87 -6.97
CA TYR A 89 -3.56 -6.61 -8.17
C TYR A 89 -2.75 -6.91 -9.44
N SER A 90 -1.54 -6.35 -9.54
CA SER A 90 -0.65 -6.57 -10.68
C SER A 90 -0.15 -8.01 -10.74
N TYR A 91 0.12 -8.64 -9.58
CA TYR A 91 0.49 -10.06 -9.49
C TYR A 91 -0.59 -10.98 -10.08
N LEU A 92 -1.86 -10.79 -9.69
CA LEU A 92 -2.96 -11.62 -10.16
C LEU A 92 -3.13 -11.52 -11.68
N ILE A 93 -2.90 -10.34 -12.26
CA ILE A 93 -2.91 -10.18 -13.72
C ILE A 93 -1.71 -10.90 -14.35
N LEU A 94 -0.50 -10.65 -13.84
CA LEU A 94 0.74 -11.18 -14.42
C LEU A 94 0.85 -12.70 -14.34
N VAL A 95 0.35 -13.32 -13.26
CA VAL A 95 0.43 -14.78 -13.09
C VAL A 95 -0.41 -15.53 -14.14
N HIS A 96 -1.47 -14.89 -14.66
CA HIS A 96 -2.31 -15.44 -15.73
C HIS A 96 -1.75 -15.12 -17.13
N ILE A 97 -1.05 -14.00 -17.31
CA ILE A 97 -0.51 -13.56 -18.61
C ILE A 97 0.88 -14.15 -18.90
N LEU A 98 1.73 -14.32 -17.89
CA LEU A 98 3.11 -14.79 -18.07
C LEU A 98 3.17 -16.31 -18.35
N GLN A 99 4.06 -16.70 -19.26
CA GLN A 99 4.25 -18.09 -19.66
C GLN A 99 5.52 -18.70 -19.03
N ARG A 100 5.41 -19.96 -18.58
CA ARG A 100 6.45 -20.87 -18.05
C ARG A 100 7.63 -20.16 -17.36
N ARG A 101 8.72 -19.89 -18.09
CA ARG A 101 9.98 -19.38 -17.51
C ARG A 101 9.84 -17.96 -16.96
N GLN A 102 9.16 -17.06 -17.67
CA GLN A 102 8.94 -15.69 -17.22
C GLN A 102 8.04 -15.65 -15.98
N ARG A 103 7.01 -16.51 -15.96
CA ARG A 103 6.12 -16.66 -14.78
C ARG A 103 6.90 -17.13 -13.56
N LEU A 104 7.77 -18.12 -13.71
CA LEU A 104 8.56 -18.65 -12.59
C LEU A 104 9.53 -17.60 -12.03
N ILE A 105 10.22 -16.86 -12.91
CA ILE A 105 11.11 -15.76 -12.49
C ILE A 105 10.32 -14.67 -11.76
N PHE A 106 9.20 -14.21 -12.34
CA PHE A 106 8.37 -13.16 -11.75
C PHE A 106 7.82 -13.59 -10.38
N VAL A 107 7.22 -14.78 -10.28
CA VAL A 107 6.66 -15.30 -9.02
C VAL A 107 7.75 -15.42 -7.96
N GLY A 108 8.94 -15.93 -8.31
CA GLY A 108 10.06 -16.05 -7.38
C GLY A 108 10.54 -14.69 -6.85
N LEU A 109 10.74 -13.71 -7.74
CA LEU A 109 11.14 -12.35 -7.35
C LEU A 109 10.06 -11.64 -6.52
N PHE A 110 8.80 -11.72 -6.96
CA PHE A 110 7.66 -11.11 -6.27
C PHE A 110 7.55 -11.62 -4.83
N TRP A 111 7.52 -12.94 -4.63
CA TRP A 111 7.41 -13.52 -3.29
C TRP A 111 8.65 -13.29 -2.42
N THR A 112 9.84 -13.19 -3.01
CA THR A 112 11.06 -12.82 -2.28
C THR A 112 10.94 -11.40 -1.71
N ILE A 113 10.44 -10.45 -2.51
CA ILE A 113 10.24 -9.07 -2.06
C ILE A 113 9.10 -9.01 -1.01
N ILE A 114 8.00 -9.72 -1.22
CA ILE A 114 6.91 -9.81 -0.22
C ILE A 114 7.42 -10.39 1.10
N ALA A 115 8.22 -11.45 1.08
CA ALA A 115 8.79 -12.04 2.29
C ALA A 115 9.70 -11.03 3.03
N ALA A 116 10.50 -10.26 2.29
CA ALA A 116 11.31 -9.19 2.86
C ALA A 116 10.42 -8.08 3.48
N LEU A 117 9.37 -7.63 2.79
CA LEU A 117 8.41 -6.64 3.31
C LEU A 117 7.74 -7.09 4.61
N VAL A 118 7.26 -8.34 4.64
CA VAL A 118 6.65 -8.95 5.84
C VAL A 118 7.66 -8.99 6.99
N THR A 119 8.91 -9.37 6.70
CA THR A 119 9.98 -9.43 7.71
C THR A 119 10.28 -8.05 8.29
N ILE A 120 10.45 -7.04 7.42
CA ILE A 120 10.70 -5.65 7.86
C ILE A 120 9.53 -5.15 8.73
N ARG A 121 8.28 -5.37 8.31
CA ARG A 121 7.09 -4.99 9.08
C ARG A 121 6.99 -5.73 10.42
N ALA A 122 7.34 -7.02 10.47
CA ALA A 122 7.37 -7.78 11.72
C ALA A 122 8.41 -7.22 12.70
N VAL A 123 9.58 -6.79 12.22
CA VAL A 123 10.61 -6.15 13.04
C VAL A 123 10.14 -4.77 13.54
N ILE A 124 9.54 -3.95 12.67
CA ILE A 124 8.94 -2.66 13.06
C ILE A 124 7.89 -2.86 14.16
N LEU A 125 6.98 -3.81 13.95
CA LEU A 125 5.92 -4.18 14.89
C LEU A 125 6.51 -4.58 16.25
N ALA A 126 7.45 -5.53 16.27
CA ALA A 126 8.07 -6.02 17.49
C ALA A 126 8.80 -4.89 18.25
N THR A 127 9.44 -3.98 17.52
CA THR A 127 10.14 -2.83 18.11
C THR A 127 9.15 -1.82 18.69
N ARG A 128 8.04 -1.53 18.00
CA ARG A 128 6.97 -0.63 18.47
C ARG A 128 6.25 -1.15 19.72
N VAL A 129 5.94 -2.44 19.75
CA VAL A 129 5.35 -3.05 20.96
C VAL A 129 6.31 -2.92 22.15
N ARG A 130 7.62 -3.13 21.92
CA ARG A 130 8.64 -2.94 22.97
C ARG A 130 8.77 -1.49 23.42
N LEU A 131 8.66 -0.51 22.51
CA LEU A 131 8.67 0.93 22.82
C LEU A 131 7.53 1.30 23.76
N ASN A 132 6.30 0.88 23.45
CA ASN A 132 5.11 1.17 24.26
C ASN A 132 5.18 0.57 25.67
N ILE A 133 5.89 -0.54 25.84
CA ILE A 133 6.04 -1.21 27.14
C ILE A 133 7.23 -0.65 27.93
N SER A 134 8.36 -0.36 27.27
CA SER A 134 9.67 -0.12 27.93
C SER A 134 10.10 1.34 28.01
N ASN A 135 9.37 2.28 27.38
CA ASN A 135 9.61 3.73 27.41
C ASN A 135 11.05 4.17 27.04
N ARG A 136 11.76 3.43 26.19
CA ARG A 136 13.10 3.79 25.69
C ARG A 136 12.99 4.45 24.31
N GLN A 137 13.33 5.73 24.17
CA GLN A 137 13.22 6.44 22.89
C GLN A 137 14.36 6.14 21.89
N ASP A 138 15.38 5.38 22.30
CA ASP A 138 16.62 5.14 21.54
C ASP A 138 16.43 4.29 20.25
N LEU A 139 15.27 3.68 20.05
CA LEU A 139 14.97 2.79 18.92
C LEU A 139 14.27 3.49 17.75
N GLN A 140 13.92 4.77 17.90
CA GLN A 140 13.18 5.53 16.89
C GLN A 140 13.95 5.65 15.55
N PRO A 141 15.25 6.02 15.52
CA PRO A 141 16.00 6.14 14.26
C PRO A 141 16.13 4.81 13.50
N PHE A 142 16.18 3.70 14.23
CA PHE A 142 16.22 2.36 13.64
C PHE A 142 14.90 2.00 12.94
N ILE A 143 13.76 2.35 13.55
CA ILE A 143 12.44 2.16 12.96
C ILE A 143 12.30 2.99 11.68
N ASP A 144 12.79 4.22 11.68
CA ASP A 144 12.67 5.11 10.52
C ASP A 144 13.49 4.57 9.34
N HIS A 145 14.72 4.08 9.58
CA HIS A 145 15.51 3.43 8.53
C HIS A 145 14.85 2.16 7.97
N LEU A 146 14.18 1.36 8.83
CA LEU A 146 13.41 0.21 8.38
C LEU A 146 12.22 0.61 7.49
N HIS A 147 11.54 1.72 7.79
CA HIS A 147 10.46 2.24 6.94
C HIS A 147 10.97 2.69 5.57
N VAL A 148 12.14 3.32 5.49
CA VAL A 148 12.78 3.69 4.21
C VAL A 148 13.02 2.44 3.37
N GLY A 149 13.60 1.39 3.95
CA GLY A 149 13.81 0.11 3.27
C GLY A 149 12.50 -0.54 2.82
N TYR A 150 11.46 -0.50 3.67
CA TYR A 150 10.13 -1.01 3.37
C TYR A 150 9.49 -0.30 2.17
N PHE A 151 9.43 1.04 2.16
CA PHE A 151 8.86 1.79 1.04
C PHE A 151 9.66 1.64 -0.25
N THR A 152 10.99 1.53 -0.14
CA THR A 152 11.85 1.22 -1.28
C THR A 152 11.52 -0.15 -1.88
N MET A 153 11.30 -1.17 -1.05
CA MET A 153 10.89 -2.50 -1.50
C MET A 153 9.49 -2.50 -2.14
N ILE A 154 8.56 -1.67 -1.65
CA ILE A 154 7.26 -1.45 -2.32
C ILE A 154 7.48 -0.82 -3.70
N ALA A 155 8.29 0.22 -3.82
CA ALA A 155 8.59 0.82 -5.12
C ALA A 155 9.23 -0.20 -6.08
N LEU A 156 10.13 -1.05 -5.57
CA LEU A 156 10.78 -2.11 -6.36
C LEU A 156 9.79 -3.17 -6.86
N ILE A 157 8.84 -3.63 -6.03
CA ILE A 157 7.86 -4.64 -6.47
C ILE A 157 6.90 -4.07 -7.52
N GLU A 158 6.57 -2.79 -7.43
CA GLU A 158 5.76 -2.09 -8.45
C GLU A 158 6.54 -1.92 -9.76
N CYS A 159 7.80 -1.50 -9.70
CA CYS A 159 8.67 -1.41 -10.88
C CYS A 159 8.88 -2.78 -11.55
N LEU A 160 9.07 -3.83 -10.76
CA LEU A 160 9.18 -5.20 -11.26
C LEU A 160 7.90 -5.63 -11.98
N SER A 161 6.75 -5.42 -11.34
CA SER A 161 5.44 -5.75 -11.92
C SER A 161 5.18 -4.95 -13.19
N ALA A 162 5.54 -3.66 -13.19
CA ALA A 162 5.45 -2.78 -14.35
C ALA A 162 6.23 -3.31 -15.54
N PHE A 163 7.50 -3.67 -15.32
CA PHE A 163 8.38 -4.17 -16.36
C PHE A 163 7.79 -5.37 -17.10
N PHE A 164 7.33 -6.39 -16.35
CA PHE A 164 6.75 -7.60 -16.95
C PHE A 164 5.42 -7.31 -17.67
N LEU A 165 4.60 -6.42 -17.13
CA LEU A 165 3.28 -6.11 -17.69
C LEU A 165 3.42 -5.33 -19.01
N LEU A 166 4.28 -4.32 -19.04
CA LEU A 166 4.57 -3.54 -20.25
C LEU A 166 5.23 -4.38 -21.32
N GLN A 167 6.19 -5.24 -20.96
CA GLN A 167 6.82 -6.15 -21.92
C GLN A 167 5.79 -7.07 -22.59
N LYS A 168 4.81 -7.59 -21.83
CA LYS A 168 3.75 -8.44 -22.37
C LYS A 168 2.74 -7.69 -23.23
N LEU A 169 2.33 -6.51 -22.80
CA LEU A 169 1.42 -5.67 -23.60
C LEU A 169 2.08 -5.24 -24.92
N ALA A 170 3.36 -4.87 -24.90
CA ALA A 170 4.12 -4.53 -26.10
C ALA A 170 4.26 -5.72 -27.06
N ALA A 171 4.58 -6.91 -26.53
CA ALA A 171 4.66 -8.12 -27.33
C ALA A 171 3.31 -8.52 -27.94
N ALA A 172 2.22 -8.42 -27.17
CA ALA A 172 0.87 -8.70 -27.65
C ALA A 172 0.43 -7.74 -28.77
N ARG A 173 0.78 -6.46 -28.65
CA ARG A 173 0.53 -5.44 -29.69
C ARG A 173 1.28 -5.76 -31.00
N GLN A 174 2.49 -6.30 -30.91
CA GLN A 174 3.29 -6.65 -32.09
C GLN A 174 2.82 -7.94 -32.78
N GLN A 175 2.27 -8.89 -32.02
CA GLN A 175 1.95 -10.24 -32.53
C GLN A 175 0.50 -10.40 -33.01
N SER A 176 -0.45 -9.58 -32.55
CA SER A 176 -1.86 -9.76 -32.88
C SER A 176 -2.32 -8.82 -34.01
N LEU A 177 -2.82 -9.41 -35.11
CA LEU A 177 -3.44 -8.69 -36.24
C LEU A 177 -4.75 -7.99 -35.84
N GLU A 178 -5.54 -8.56 -34.93
CA GLU A 178 -6.73 -7.90 -34.37
C GLU A 178 -6.36 -6.77 -33.38
N ALA A 179 -5.26 -6.91 -32.63
CA ALA A 179 -4.74 -5.84 -31.78
C ALA A 179 -4.14 -4.69 -32.61
N ALA A 180 -3.54 -5.01 -33.77
CA ALA A 180 -3.12 -4.03 -34.76
C ALA A 180 -4.33 -3.32 -35.42
N ALA A 181 -5.50 -3.97 -35.50
CA ALA A 181 -6.73 -3.40 -36.03
C ALA A 181 -7.49 -2.49 -35.03
N LYS A 182 -7.26 -2.62 -33.72
CA LYS A 182 -7.81 -1.73 -32.68
C LYS A 182 -6.70 -0.98 -31.89
N PRO A 183 -5.92 -0.13 -32.56
CA PRO A 183 -4.76 0.54 -31.94
C PRO A 183 -5.14 1.40 -30.73
N GLY A 184 -6.35 1.97 -30.71
CA GLY A 184 -6.82 2.84 -29.62
C GLY A 184 -6.98 2.12 -28.29
N LEU A 185 -7.66 0.97 -28.24
CA LEU A 185 -7.96 0.28 -26.97
C LEU A 185 -6.71 -0.22 -26.26
N PHE A 186 -5.79 -0.87 -26.99
CA PHE A 186 -4.52 -1.34 -26.42
C PHE A 186 -3.64 -0.18 -25.95
N GLN A 187 -3.63 0.93 -26.69
CA GLN A 187 -2.91 2.14 -26.29
C GLN A 187 -3.50 2.75 -25.01
N TYR A 188 -4.82 2.78 -24.85
CA TYR A 188 -5.45 3.25 -23.61
C TYR A 188 -5.15 2.32 -22.42
N LEU A 189 -5.22 1.01 -22.61
CA LEU A 189 -4.90 0.04 -21.56
C LEU A 189 -3.42 0.10 -21.14
N MET A 190 -2.51 0.20 -22.10
CA MET A 190 -1.08 0.41 -21.84
C MET A 190 -0.86 1.73 -21.09
N ARG A 191 -1.39 2.85 -21.59
CA ARG A 191 -1.20 4.18 -20.99
C ARG A 191 -1.80 4.26 -19.58
N SER A 192 -2.97 3.68 -19.36
CA SER A 192 -3.58 3.61 -18.02
C SER A 192 -2.72 2.78 -17.06
N THR A 193 -2.22 1.64 -17.54
CA THR A 193 -1.30 0.78 -16.78
C THR A 193 0.00 1.51 -16.46
N GLU A 194 0.62 2.18 -17.42
CA GLU A 194 1.84 2.98 -17.25
C GLU A 194 1.63 4.11 -16.24
N ILE A 195 0.54 4.86 -16.34
CA ILE A 195 0.22 5.95 -15.41
C ILE A 195 0.01 5.39 -14.00
N ARG A 196 -0.78 4.33 -13.86
CA ARG A 196 -1.02 3.65 -12.58
C ARG A 196 0.30 3.25 -11.93
N LEU A 197 1.13 2.52 -12.65
CA LEU A 197 2.43 2.04 -12.14
C LEU A 197 3.38 3.19 -11.80
N SER A 198 3.44 4.22 -12.65
CA SER A 198 4.28 5.40 -12.41
C SER A 198 3.85 6.15 -11.16
N VAL A 199 2.55 6.30 -10.94
CA VAL A 199 2.01 6.95 -9.74
C VAL A 199 2.34 6.13 -8.49
N LEU A 200 2.13 4.82 -8.50
CA LEU A 200 2.38 3.98 -7.32
C LEU A 200 3.88 3.87 -6.98
N ALA A 201 4.74 3.80 -7.99
CA ALA A 201 6.19 3.87 -7.81
C ALA A 201 6.63 5.25 -7.26
N LEU A 202 6.08 6.34 -7.79
CA LEU A 202 6.38 7.70 -7.33
C LEU A 202 5.91 7.90 -5.88
N VAL A 203 4.75 7.37 -5.51
CA VAL A 203 4.26 7.32 -4.13
C VAL A 203 5.26 6.59 -3.23
N GLY A 204 5.69 5.38 -3.59
CA GLY A 204 6.67 4.62 -2.81
C GLY A 204 8.00 5.35 -2.61
N ILE A 205 8.54 5.95 -3.68
CA ILE A 205 9.76 6.77 -3.61
C ILE A 205 9.56 8.00 -2.73
N SER A 206 8.44 8.71 -2.90
CA SER A 206 8.14 9.92 -2.12
C SER A 206 8.03 9.60 -0.63
N ARG A 207 7.37 8.49 -0.26
CA ARG A 207 7.27 8.03 1.12
C ARG A 207 8.62 7.60 1.71
N ALA A 208 9.49 6.96 0.91
CA ALA A 208 10.84 6.64 1.34
C ALA A 208 11.67 7.90 1.63
N ILE A 209 11.53 8.95 0.79
CA ILE A 209 12.21 10.23 1.00
C ILE A 209 11.66 10.92 2.25
N THR A 210 10.34 11.07 2.38
CA THR A 210 9.75 11.81 3.51
C THR A 210 10.02 11.13 4.85
N TYR A 211 9.99 9.81 4.92
CA TYR A 211 10.36 9.06 6.14
C TYR A 211 11.83 9.23 6.52
N SER A 212 12.73 9.49 5.56
CA SER A 212 14.15 9.75 5.85
C SER A 212 14.36 11.08 6.59
N PHE A 213 13.39 11.99 6.56
CA PHE A 213 13.45 13.32 7.15
C PHE A 213 12.43 13.53 8.28
N GLN A 214 11.81 12.46 8.80
CA GLN A 214 10.77 12.57 9.81
C GLN A 214 11.32 12.38 11.23
N ASP A 215 11.08 13.36 12.10
CA ASP A 215 11.59 13.35 13.48
C ASP A 215 10.70 12.57 14.48
N THR A 216 9.44 12.30 14.13
CA THR A 216 8.49 11.60 15.02
C THR A 216 7.64 10.61 14.23
N SER A 217 7.65 9.32 14.60
CA SER A 217 6.82 8.33 13.90
C SER A 217 5.34 8.57 14.16
N GLN A 218 4.55 8.52 13.08
CA GLN A 218 3.08 8.51 13.10
C GLN A 218 2.40 9.82 13.53
N SER A 219 3.16 10.85 13.92
CA SER A 219 2.66 12.21 14.09
C SER A 219 3.19 13.14 13.00
N ALA A 220 2.29 13.81 12.29
CA ALA A 220 2.63 14.76 11.23
C ALA A 220 2.97 16.15 11.79
N THR A 221 3.93 16.23 12.72
CA THR A 221 4.33 17.50 13.37
C THR A 221 5.29 18.33 12.52
N GLY A 222 6.10 17.70 11.68
CA GLY A 222 7.03 18.35 10.74
C GLY A 222 6.54 18.35 9.29
N VAL A 223 7.16 19.19 8.45
CA VAL A 223 6.84 19.31 7.01
C VAL A 223 6.96 17.97 6.28
N ALA A 224 8.02 17.20 6.55
CA ALA A 224 8.21 15.88 5.94
C ALA A 224 7.06 14.91 6.30
N GLY A 225 6.61 14.91 7.55
CA GLY A 225 5.49 14.09 7.99
C GLY A 225 4.14 14.53 7.40
N GLN A 226 3.95 15.82 7.11
CA GLN A 226 2.76 16.32 6.42
C GLN A 226 2.75 15.92 4.95
N ILE A 227 3.89 16.00 4.27
CA ILE A 227 4.03 15.55 2.87
C ILE A 227 3.83 14.04 2.79
N ASP A 228 4.40 13.25 3.71
CA ASP A 228 4.13 11.80 3.77
C ASP A 228 2.63 11.52 3.89
N ARG A 229 1.94 12.26 4.77
CA ARG A 229 0.48 12.14 4.94
C ARG A 229 -0.30 12.44 3.68
N PHE A 230 0.10 13.48 2.97
CA PHE A 230 -0.50 13.84 1.70
C PHE A 230 -0.29 12.74 0.65
N VAL A 231 0.94 12.26 0.50
CA VAL A 231 1.27 11.16 -0.43
C VAL A 231 0.51 9.87 -0.06
N TYR A 232 0.43 9.54 1.22
CA TYR A 232 -0.36 8.41 1.71
C TYR A 232 -1.87 8.57 1.44
N THR A 233 -2.38 9.80 1.49
CA THR A 233 -3.78 10.08 1.13
C THR A 233 -4.02 9.78 -0.36
N LEU A 234 -3.10 10.18 -1.24
CA LEU A 234 -3.17 9.85 -2.67
C LEU A 234 -3.13 8.34 -2.91
N GLU A 235 -2.28 7.63 -2.15
CA GLU A 235 -2.20 6.17 -2.18
C GLU A 235 -3.54 5.51 -1.78
N CYS A 236 -4.22 6.01 -0.74
CA CYS A 236 -5.50 5.47 -0.28
C CYS A 236 -6.64 5.65 -1.29
N VAL A 237 -6.53 6.58 -2.26
CA VAL A 237 -7.52 6.77 -3.34
C VAL A 237 -7.32 5.75 -4.47
N PHE A 238 -6.13 5.18 -4.58
CA PHE A 238 -5.74 4.31 -5.67
C PHE A 238 -6.60 3.05 -5.87
N PRO A 239 -7.14 2.39 -4.82
CA PRO A 239 -8.06 1.27 -4.98
C PRO A 239 -9.31 1.60 -5.83
N VAL A 240 -9.79 2.85 -5.86
CA VAL A 240 -10.89 3.26 -6.73
C VAL A 240 -10.53 3.13 -8.20
N MET A 241 -9.27 3.41 -8.55
CA MET A 241 -8.77 3.29 -9.93
C MET A 241 -8.58 1.83 -10.38
N MET A 242 -8.63 0.87 -9.44
CA MET A 242 -8.49 -0.57 -9.70
C MET A 242 -9.83 -1.29 -9.88
N LEU A 243 -10.93 -0.68 -9.42
CA LEU A 243 -12.31 -1.16 -9.54
C LEU A 243 -12.87 -0.92 -10.95
#